data_AF-A0A9Q3B9Z6-F1
#
_entry.id   AF-A0A9Q3B9Z6-F1
#
_cell.length_a   1.000
_cell.length_b   1.000
_cell.length_c   1.000
_cell.angle_alpha   90.00
_cell.angle_beta   90.00
_cell.angle_gamma   90.00
#
_symmetry.space_group_name_H-M   'P 1'
#
loop_
_entity.id
_entity.type
_entity.pdbx_description
1 polymer ?
#
loop_
_entity_poly.entity_id
_entity_poly.type
_entity_poly.pdbx_seq_one_letter_code
_entity_poly.pdbx_strand_id
1 'polypeptide(L)'
;MTQERIKAYDKIRKALKEEPLLLIPEWNIPFKLYIYACGDVLGEALHQVQIIDDNPTEGPVYYISRKIKPTEPDMVQSKWSAYVWYGHLRNYTIILMAVVLK
;
A
#
# COMPACT_ATOMS: atom_id res chain seq x y z
N MET A 1 -21.29 15.35 -18.31
CA MET A 1 -19.92 15.47 -17.74
C MET A 1 -19.27 16.70 -18.38
N THR A 2 -18.83 17.71 -17.64
CA THR A 2 -18.29 18.96 -18.24
C THR A 2 -16.85 18.78 -18.68
N GLN A 3 -16.41 19.60 -19.65
CA GLN A 3 -15.07 19.52 -20.23
C GLN A 3 -13.96 19.80 -19.20
N GLU A 4 -14.24 20.67 -18.23
CA GLU A 4 -13.35 20.93 -17.09
C GLU A 4 -13.17 19.70 -16.19
N ARG A 5 -14.26 18.96 -15.92
CA ARG A 5 -14.21 17.74 -15.10
C ARG A 5 -13.41 16.63 -15.78
N ILE A 6 -13.52 16.51 -17.10
CA ILE A 6 -12.73 15.55 -17.88
C ILE A 6 -11.24 15.90 -17.79
N LYS A 7 -10.87 17.17 -18.02
CA LYS A 7 -9.48 17.63 -17.88
C LYS A 7 -8.93 17.42 -16.47
N ALA A 8 -9.73 17.69 -15.43
CA ALA A 8 -9.32 17.46 -14.04
C ALA A 8 -9.12 15.97 -13.74
N TYR A 9 -10.03 15.12 -14.20
CA TYR A 9 -9.91 13.66 -14.07
C TYR A 9 -8.65 13.14 -14.76
N ASP A 10 -8.40 13.56 -16.00
CA ASP A 10 -7.22 13.14 -16.75
C ASP A 10 -5.93 13.61 -16.10
N LYS A 11 -5.92 14.81 -15.50
CA LYS A 11 -4.78 15.32 -14.72
C LYS A 11 -4.47 14.42 -13.52
N ILE A 12 -5.49 14.05 -12.74
CA ILE A 12 -5.31 13.15 -11.58
C ILE A 12 -4.86 11.77 -12.04
N ARG A 13 -5.50 11.22 -13.08
CA ARG A 13 -5.15 9.93 -13.65
C ARG A 13 -3.70 9.88 -14.14
N LYS A 14 -3.22 10.97 -14.75
CA LYS A 14 -1.84 11.11 -15.21
C LYS A 14 -0.87 11.16 -14.02
N ALA A 15 -1.16 11.99 -13.02
CA ALA A 15 -0.34 12.08 -11.80
C ALA A 15 -0.28 10.75 -11.01
N LEU A 16 -1.34 9.93 -11.04
CA LEU A 16 -1.36 8.60 -10.42
C LEU A 16 -0.63 7.52 -11.24
N LYS A 17 -0.21 7.82 -12.47
CA LYS A 17 0.47 6.87 -13.37
C LYS A 17 1.92 7.22 -13.64
N GLU A 18 2.30 8.48 -13.47
CA GLU A 18 3.64 8.98 -13.75
C GLU A 18 4.51 9.00 -12.49
N GLU A 19 5.82 9.00 -12.71
CA GLU A 19 6.83 8.84 -11.67
C GLU A 19 7.02 10.13 -10.83
N PRO A 20 7.48 10.01 -9.56
CA PRO A 20 7.61 8.80 -8.75
C PRO A 20 6.34 8.60 -7.91
N LEU A 21 5.53 7.62 -8.29
CA LEU A 21 4.34 7.23 -7.52
C LEU A 21 4.70 6.54 -6.19
N LEU A 22 5.90 5.96 -6.11
CA LEU A 22 6.40 5.19 -4.97
C LEU A 22 7.81 5.63 -4.58
N LEU A 23 8.07 5.65 -3.29
CA LEU A 23 9.39 5.80 -2.71
C LEU A 23 10.17 4.49 -2.80
N ILE A 24 11.49 4.61 -3.00
CA ILE A 24 12.40 3.45 -2.93
C ILE A 24 12.53 3.07 -1.45
N PRO A 25 12.32 1.80 -1.06
CA PRO A 25 12.38 1.40 0.34
C PRO A 25 13.77 1.58 0.96
N GLU A 26 13.82 2.17 2.15
CA GLU A 26 15.02 2.26 2.98
C GLU A 26 14.94 1.30 4.17
N TRP A 27 15.71 0.21 4.15
CA TRP A 27 15.58 -0.87 5.14
C TRP A 27 15.97 -0.49 6.58
N ASN A 28 16.65 0.64 6.77
CA ASN A 28 17.09 1.12 8.07
C ASN A 28 16.06 2.00 8.79
N ILE A 29 14.95 2.35 8.13
CA ILE A 29 13.93 3.25 8.64
C ILE A 29 12.62 2.47 8.83
N PRO A 30 11.84 2.69 9.91
CA PRO A 30 10.58 1.99 10.12
C PRO A 30 9.55 2.28 9.03
N PHE A 31 8.81 1.24 8.65
CA PHE A 31 7.64 1.36 7.77
C PHE A 31 6.36 1.67 8.55
N LYS A 32 5.45 2.42 7.93
CA LYS A 32 4.07 2.66 8.39
C LYS A 32 3.12 1.84 7.53
N LEU A 33 2.34 0.95 8.13
CA LEU A 33 1.35 0.15 7.42
C LEU A 33 -0.05 0.74 7.66
N TYR A 34 -0.69 1.19 6.58
CA TYR A 34 -2.09 1.60 6.58
C TYR A 34 -2.93 0.47 6.02
N ILE A 35 -3.97 0.07 6.73
CA ILE A 35 -4.88 -1.01 6.33
C ILE A 35 -6.29 -0.46 6.29
N TYR A 36 -6.97 -0.69 5.18
CA TYR A 36 -8.37 -0.38 4.97
C TYR A 36 -9.12 -1.63 4.54
N ALA A 37 -10.23 -1.92 5.21
CA ALA A 37 -11.12 -3.03 4.86
C ALA A 37 -12.54 -2.49 4.68
N CYS A 38 -13.17 -2.81 3.55
CA CYS A 38 -14.54 -2.43 3.24
C CYS A 38 -15.25 -3.55 2.47
N GLY A 39 -16.33 -4.09 3.04
CA GLY A 39 -16.97 -5.32 2.54
C GLY A 39 -15.94 -6.44 2.39
N ASP A 40 -15.94 -7.06 1.20
CA ASP A 40 -15.04 -8.17 0.88
C ASP A 40 -13.70 -7.72 0.28
N VAL A 41 -13.30 -6.47 0.49
CA VAL A 41 -12.05 -5.92 -0.06
C VAL A 41 -11.13 -5.45 1.07
N LEU A 42 -9.87 -5.88 0.98
CA LEU A 42 -8.77 -5.44 1.82
C LEU A 42 -7.77 -4.67 0.96
N GLY A 43 -7.44 -3.46 1.38
CA GLY A 43 -6.39 -2.63 0.79
C GLY A 43 -5.38 -2.26 1.87
N GLU A 44 -4.09 -2.37 1.54
CA GLU A 44 -2.99 -2.01 2.42
C GLU A 44 -2.01 -1.13 1.67
N ALA A 45 -1.48 -0.13 2.35
CA ALA A 45 -0.46 0.76 1.84
C ALA A 45 0.72 0.77 2.82
N LEU A 46 1.90 0.44 2.32
CA LEU A 46 3.14 0.54 3.07
C LEU A 46 3.76 1.89 2.76
N HIS A 47 4.00 2.69 3.79
CA HIS A 47 4.56 4.02 3.71
C HIS A 47 5.87 4.09 4.49
N GLN A 48 6.69 5.10 4.16
CA GLN A 48 7.90 5.41 4.89
C GLN A 48 8.10 6.93 4.94
N VAL A 49 8.69 7.41 6.04
CA VAL A 49 9.12 8.81 6.16
C VAL A 49 10.58 8.87 5.76
N GLN A 50 10.88 9.51 4.64
CA GLN A 50 12.23 9.67 4.08
C GLN A 50 12.59 11.15 3.95
N ILE A 51 13.87 11.48 3.92
CA ILE A 51 14.31 12.84 3.62
C ILE A 51 14.39 12.98 2.10
N ILE A 52 13.52 13.81 1.53
CA ILE A 52 13.49 14.14 0.11
C ILE A 52 13.63 15.65 0.01
N ASP A 53 14.61 16.13 -0.75
CA ASP A 53 14.92 17.55 -0.88
C ASP A 53 15.03 18.26 0.49
N ASP A 54 15.82 17.67 1.41
CA ASP A 54 16.05 18.13 2.79
C ASP A 54 14.80 18.20 3.69
N ASN A 55 13.67 17.64 3.24
CA ASN A 55 12.42 17.68 3.98
C ASN A 55 11.92 16.26 4.33
N PRO A 56 11.45 16.03 5.58
CA PRO A 56 10.82 14.76 5.93
C PRO A 56 9.49 14.61 5.20
N THR A 57 9.46 13.67 4.26
CA THR A 57 8.31 13.41 3.42
C THR A 57 7.82 11.98 3.67
N GLU A 58 6.55 11.85 4.03
CA GLU A 58 5.90 10.55 4.07
C GLU A 58 5.37 10.19 2.69
N GLY A 59 5.81 9.06 2.16
CA GLY A 59 5.35 8.56 0.88
C GLY A 59 5.10 7.05 0.88
N PRO A 60 4.28 6.58 -0.06
CA PRO A 60 4.02 5.16 -0.25
C PRO A 60 5.26 4.47 -0.84
N VAL A 61 5.62 3.32 -0.30
CA VAL A 61 6.62 2.40 -0.83
C VAL A 61 5.94 1.30 -1.64
N TYR A 62 4.75 0.86 -1.21
CA TYR A 62 4.02 -0.22 -1.86
C TYR A 62 2.53 -0.15 -1.58
N TYR A 63 1.72 -0.59 -2.55
CA TYR A 63 0.28 -0.80 -2.39
C TYR A 63 -0.03 -2.27 -2.67
N ILE A 64 -0.82 -2.88 -1.79
CA ILE A 64 -1.36 -4.23 -1.99
C ILE A 64 -2.86 -4.22 -1.75
N SER A 65 -3.61 -4.87 -2.63
CA SER A 65 -5.05 -5.02 -2.46
C SER A 65 -5.48 -6.42 -2.84
N ARG A 66 -6.42 -6.97 -2.10
CA ARG A 66 -7.01 -8.27 -2.40
C ARG A 66 -8.46 -8.33 -1.98
N LYS A 67 -9.20 -9.28 -2.58
CA LYS A 67 -10.51 -9.67 -2.06
C LYS A 67 -10.35 -10.64 -0.90
N ILE A 68 -11.20 -10.49 0.10
CA ILE A 68 -11.38 -11.43 1.20
C ILE A 68 -12.14 -12.63 0.64
N LYS A 69 -11.64 -13.84 0.91
CA LYS A 69 -12.31 -15.08 0.48
C LYS A 69 -13.48 -15.36 1.43
N PRO A 70 -14.57 -15.99 0.97
CA PRO A 70 -15.70 -16.35 1.82
C PRO A 70 -15.34 -17.27 3.00
N THR A 71 -14.20 -17.97 2.92
CA THR A 71 -13.68 -18.84 3.98
C THR A 71 -12.87 -18.10 5.04
N GLU A 72 -12.59 -16.80 4.84
CA GLU A 72 -11.95 -15.95 5.82
C GLU A 72 -13.02 -15.34 6.75
N PRO A 73 -12.82 -15.30 8.07
CA PRO A 73 -13.83 -14.83 9.02
C PRO A 73 -14.11 -13.32 8.85
N ASP A 74 -15.35 -12.91 9.16
CA ASP A 74 -15.94 -11.56 8.98
C ASP A 74 -15.01 -10.38 9.27
N MET A 75 -15.25 -9.23 8.60
CA MET A 75 -14.43 -8.02 8.54
C MET A 75 -13.78 -7.55 9.85
N VAL A 76 -14.46 -7.69 10.99
CA VAL A 76 -13.93 -7.31 12.31
C VAL A 76 -12.79 -8.23 12.73
N GLN A 77 -12.89 -9.52 12.42
CA GLN A 77 -11.85 -10.52 12.62
C GLN A 77 -10.79 -10.46 11.51
N SER A 78 -11.17 -10.01 10.29
CA SER A 78 -10.22 -9.77 9.20
C SER A 78 -9.27 -8.59 9.48
N LYS A 79 -9.69 -7.57 10.22
CA LYS A 79 -8.80 -6.52 10.73
C LYS A 79 -7.67 -7.11 11.60
N TRP A 80 -8.02 -8.01 12.51
CA TRP A 80 -7.04 -8.72 13.34
C TRP A 80 -6.21 -9.71 12.54
N SER A 81 -6.78 -10.37 11.54
CA SER A 81 -6.03 -11.28 10.67
C SER A 81 -5.00 -10.52 9.84
N ALA A 82 -5.26 -9.29 9.40
CA ALA A 82 -4.25 -8.45 8.74
C ALA A 82 -3.05 -8.14 9.67
N TYR A 83 -3.29 -7.88 10.96
CA TYR A 83 -2.22 -7.75 11.96
C TYR A 83 -1.48 -9.08 12.21
N VAL A 84 -2.18 -10.22 12.24
CA VAL A 84 -1.58 -11.56 12.40
C VAL A 84 -0.75 -11.94 11.17
N TRP A 85 -1.21 -11.60 9.96
CA TRP A 85 -0.46 -11.78 8.72
C TRP A 85 0.77 -10.87 8.67
N TYR A 86 0.71 -9.63 9.17
CA TYR A 86 1.89 -8.81 9.35
C TYR A 86 2.89 -9.43 10.34
N GLY A 87 2.41 -9.98 11.46
CA GLY A 87 3.23 -10.76 12.39
C GLY A 87 3.84 -12.01 11.74
N HIS A 88 3.11 -12.67 10.85
CA HIS A 88 3.62 -13.77 10.03
C HIS A 88 4.67 -13.25 9.03
N LEU A 89 4.44 -12.16 8.30
CA LEU A 89 5.39 -11.54 7.37
C LEU A 89 6.67 -11.04 8.06
N ARG A 90 6.65 -10.70 9.36
CA ARG A 90 7.86 -10.47 10.15
C ARG A 90 8.69 -11.74 10.41
N ASN A 91 8.05 -12.91 10.52
CA ASN A 91 8.76 -14.20 10.61
C ASN A 91 9.12 -14.76 9.21
N TYR A 92 8.37 -14.36 8.17
CA TYR A 92 8.57 -14.71 6.76
C TYR A 92 9.10 -13.53 5.94
N THR A 93 9.94 -12.67 6.54
CA THR A 93 10.58 -11.50 5.89
C THR A 93 11.37 -11.88 4.62
N ILE A 94 11.53 -13.18 4.34
CA ILE A 94 12.22 -13.73 3.18
C ILE A 94 11.29 -13.98 1.97
N ILE A 95 9.95 -14.11 2.11
CA ILE A 95 9.13 -14.56 0.97
C ILE A 95 8.72 -13.44 0.00
N LEU A 96 8.63 -12.17 0.44
CA LEU A 96 8.36 -11.06 -0.51
C LEU A 96 9.59 -10.73 -1.40
N MET A 97 10.80 -11.18 -1.05
CA MET A 97 11.99 -11.06 -1.89
C MET A 97 11.94 -11.92 -3.18
N ALA A 98 11.00 -12.86 -3.30
CA ALA A 98 10.99 -13.81 -4.42
C ALA A 98 10.23 -13.35 -5.69
N VAL A 99 9.46 -12.25 -5.65
CA VAL A 99 8.64 -11.82 -6.81
C VAL A 99 9.20 -10.59 -7.54
N VAL A 100 10.22 -9.92 -6.97
CA VAL A 100 10.91 -8.79 -7.64
C VAL A 100 12.30 -9.19 -8.19
N LEU A 101 12.70 -10.44 -8.04
CA LEU A 101 13.90 -11.00 -8.67
C LEU A 101 13.54 -12.24 -9.50
N LYS A 102 13.03 -12.01 -10.71
CA LYS A 102 13.23 -12.85 -11.89
C LYS A 102 12.94 -12.06 -13.15
#